data_AF-A0A351UIL3-F1
#
_entry.id   AF-A0A351UIL3-F1
#
_cell.length_a   1.000
_cell.length_b   1.000
_cell.length_c   1.000
_cell.angle_alpha   90.00
_cell.angle_beta   90.00
_cell.angle_gamma   90.00
#
_symmetry.space_group_name_H-M   'P 1'
#
loop_
_entity.id
_entity.type
_entity.pdbx_description
1 polymer ?
#
loop_
_entity_poly.entity_id
_entity_poly.type
_entity_poly.pdbx_seq_one_letter_code
_entity_poly.pdbx_strand_id
1 'polypeptide(L)'
;MQLSDVSKGAKQLIQQGKPLPGQNGGNHGGPGGNNGGNHGGNNGGNNGGHPPVNPPVNPPVNPPVTPPQPPKPVDTTHARNAGIRDGAEKGLREGRHQGYNDGVESGEREGRRNGYSQGETAGRNTGYRDGYNVDQSMGTQRGSADGQNVGINNGTAAGQKRCYDAGYTSGYNTSFAEAKQLGLQDPASYSSGFAKGQSDAATIEAQNGQKAGYQAGFSQREVELQSASFDMKSLKVGFTKSVMMGDRLPIELARNGYTTPEERRAYEEGFREGYNRSYRRAYDDAKRDGYNERYTMAYRRAYDAQYSISYRNGFAEGKEKGYQEAYNSAYNSAYSYYYNEYSNREYSGERAQGLTTGQAVGQKEGFAAGCAVQTKLGYKAGYEKMAAQVYPGAFEAGKQAGIAAADRYYSESAVLKVFNVSFYDENNNGQFEANENIMLKAEVSNFGFQKSDTVTIAVKSERGEITLVPGLKAEGVSGRAKTVVTLNIGRLYDVVAPDADALSVTFSEKGALIGDARQMYTRTNPNKVGVVAKDDTDVTKKDTWFFPGKITTLNRGEKVLIIEAKGDYYKVRKSALSGGSWTEGFIKGDRLNLQ
;
A
#
# COMPACT_ATOMS: atom_id res chain seq x y z
N MET A 1 39.15 -15.19 -10.53
CA MET A 1 38.50 -14.04 -9.87
C MET A 1 37.15 -14.51 -9.34
N GLN A 2 36.73 -14.05 -8.16
CA GLN A 2 35.31 -14.01 -7.80
C GLN A 2 34.82 -12.57 -7.99
N LEU A 3 33.54 -12.40 -8.33
CA LEU A 3 32.93 -11.08 -8.47
C LEU A 3 32.23 -10.69 -7.16
N SER A 4 32.78 -9.70 -6.48
CA SER A 4 32.09 -8.92 -5.44
C SER A 4 32.57 -7.47 -5.53
N ASP A 5 31.66 -6.53 -5.29
CA ASP A 5 31.87 -5.07 -5.23
C ASP A 5 32.05 -4.30 -6.55
N VAL A 6 31.11 -4.53 -7.48
CA VAL A 6 30.59 -3.46 -8.36
C VAL A 6 29.06 -3.41 -8.25
N SER A 7 28.48 -2.21 -8.36
CA SER A 7 27.03 -1.91 -8.38
C SER A 7 26.29 -1.91 -7.03
N LYS A 8 26.45 -0.80 -6.29
CA LYS A 8 25.37 -0.24 -5.44
C LYS A 8 24.78 1.08 -5.97
N GLY A 9 25.38 1.70 -6.98
CA GLY A 9 24.90 2.96 -7.57
C GLY A 9 23.84 2.82 -8.68
N ALA A 10 23.64 1.63 -9.25
CA ALA A 10 22.82 1.44 -10.46
C ALA A 10 21.43 0.81 -10.21
N LYS A 11 20.74 1.23 -9.15
CA LYS A 11 19.38 0.73 -8.78
C LYS A 11 18.40 1.83 -8.34
N GLN A 12 18.50 3.04 -8.91
CA GLN A 12 17.56 4.14 -8.59
C GLN A 12 17.12 5.01 -9.77
N LEU A 13 17.30 4.52 -11.00
CA LEU A 13 16.73 5.10 -12.22
C LEU A 13 16.02 4.01 -13.02
N ILE A 14 15.04 4.42 -13.84
CA ILE A 14 14.11 3.56 -14.62
C ILE A 14 13.06 2.83 -13.75
N GLN A 15 12.04 3.59 -13.31
CA GLN A 15 10.69 3.03 -13.12
C GLN A 15 9.58 4.03 -13.49
N GLN A 16 9.46 4.30 -14.79
CA GLN A 16 8.26 4.77 -15.51
C GLN A 16 8.59 4.75 -17.00
N GLY A 17 7.60 4.56 -17.89
CA GLY A 17 7.91 4.34 -19.30
C GLY A 17 6.81 4.62 -20.31
N LYS A 18 7.28 5.16 -21.45
CA LYS A 18 6.60 5.34 -22.76
C LYS A 18 5.49 6.41 -22.82
N PRO A 19 5.18 6.97 -24.02
CA PRO A 19 5.92 6.95 -25.30
C PRO A 19 6.23 8.35 -25.91
N LEU A 20 7.06 8.34 -26.95
CA LEU A 20 7.28 9.40 -27.96
C LEU A 20 6.51 8.99 -29.26
N PRO A 21 6.52 9.72 -30.41
CA PRO A 21 7.24 10.97 -30.75
C PRO A 21 6.40 12.05 -31.49
N GLY A 22 7.05 13.19 -31.79
CA GLY A 22 6.64 14.15 -32.83
C GLY A 22 7.86 14.97 -33.27
N GLN A 23 8.41 14.69 -34.44
CA GLN A 23 9.72 15.22 -34.89
C GLN A 23 9.61 16.33 -35.94
N ASN A 24 10.59 17.26 -35.88
CA ASN A 24 11.30 17.95 -36.98
C ASN A 24 10.51 18.71 -38.08
N GLY A 25 11.12 19.80 -38.57
CA GLY A 25 10.56 20.58 -39.70
C GLY A 25 11.60 21.30 -40.59
N GLY A 26 12.56 22.02 -40.00
CA GLY A 26 13.47 22.90 -40.78
C GLY A 26 12.75 24.12 -41.40
N ASN A 27 13.36 24.90 -42.30
CA ASN A 27 14.78 24.99 -42.66
C ASN A 27 15.13 26.42 -43.17
N HIS A 28 16.43 26.75 -43.19
CA HIS A 28 17.13 27.93 -43.79
C HIS A 28 16.36 29.19 -44.25
N GLY A 29 16.84 30.38 -43.84
CA GLY A 29 16.60 31.63 -44.59
C GLY A 29 16.87 32.94 -43.84
N GLY A 30 17.96 33.64 -44.18
CA GLY A 30 18.04 35.10 -44.10
C GLY A 30 18.02 35.70 -45.53
N PRO A 31 18.20 37.03 -45.74
CA PRO A 31 18.60 38.05 -44.77
C PRO A 31 17.77 39.38 -44.80
N GLY A 32 18.05 40.28 -43.85
CA GLY A 32 18.10 41.73 -44.09
C GLY A 32 16.83 42.60 -44.00
N GLY A 33 17.01 43.87 -43.61
CA GLY A 33 16.33 44.98 -44.28
C GLY A 33 15.06 45.60 -43.67
N ASN A 34 15.18 46.26 -42.51
CA ASN A 34 14.71 47.64 -42.24
C ASN A 34 13.39 48.17 -42.90
N ASN A 35 12.39 48.58 -42.10
CA ASN A 35 11.93 49.99 -42.05
C ASN A 35 10.92 50.27 -40.90
N GLY A 36 10.91 51.49 -40.35
CA GLY A 36 9.81 52.12 -39.61
C GLY A 36 9.55 51.66 -38.16
N GLY A 37 9.50 52.53 -37.15
CA GLY A 37 9.89 53.95 -37.12
C GLY A 37 9.31 54.72 -35.92
N ASN A 38 10.12 55.60 -35.31
CA ASN A 38 9.76 56.71 -34.40
C ASN A 38 8.99 56.34 -33.10
N HIS A 39 9.29 56.87 -31.91
CA HIS A 39 9.71 58.24 -31.59
C HIS A 39 10.68 58.30 -30.39
N GLY A 40 11.59 59.29 -30.41
CA GLY A 40 12.18 59.83 -29.19
C GLY A 40 11.29 60.92 -28.57
N GLY A 41 11.41 61.15 -27.26
CA GLY A 41 10.68 62.20 -26.55
C GLY A 41 11.61 63.22 -25.89
N ASN A 42 11.30 64.50 -26.03
CA ASN A 42 11.79 65.56 -25.13
C ASN A 42 10.91 66.84 -25.20
N ASN A 43 10.99 67.65 -24.14
CA ASN A 43 10.53 69.05 -23.99
C ASN A 43 9.02 69.38 -24.02
N GLY A 44 8.68 70.41 -23.23
CA GLY A 44 7.57 71.33 -23.51
C GLY A 44 6.48 71.36 -22.43
N GLY A 45 6.51 72.35 -21.53
CA GLY A 45 5.49 72.51 -20.49
C GLY A 45 4.75 73.86 -20.54
N ASN A 46 4.03 74.12 -19.44
CA ASN A 46 3.58 75.42 -18.91
C ASN A 46 2.08 75.81 -19.03
N ASN A 47 1.52 76.20 -17.87
CA ASN A 47 0.38 77.09 -17.56
C ASN A 47 -0.99 77.02 -18.29
N GLY A 48 -2.03 76.83 -17.47
CA GLY A 48 -2.93 77.97 -17.11
C GLY A 48 -4.43 77.81 -17.39
N GLY A 49 -5.29 78.02 -16.36
CA GLY A 49 -6.75 78.14 -16.56
C GLY A 49 -7.68 77.89 -15.35
N HIS A 50 -7.84 78.89 -14.47
CA HIS A 50 -9.06 79.12 -13.64
C HIS A 50 -9.87 80.28 -14.30
N PRO A 51 -11.09 80.72 -13.86
CA PRO A 51 -11.93 80.42 -12.67
C PRO A 51 -13.38 80.05 -13.13
N PRO A 52 -14.55 80.47 -12.57
CA PRO A 52 -15.01 80.91 -11.22
C PRO A 52 -15.96 79.88 -10.53
N VAL A 53 -16.17 79.78 -9.21
CA VAL A 53 -16.66 80.71 -8.14
C VAL A 53 -18.20 80.83 -8.01
N ASN A 54 -18.69 80.53 -6.79
CA ASN A 54 -20.02 80.78 -6.17
C ASN A 54 -21.30 80.02 -6.62
N PRO A 55 -21.96 79.29 -5.69
CA PRO A 55 -23.42 79.11 -5.65
C PRO A 55 -24.12 80.16 -4.76
N PRO A 56 -25.35 80.60 -5.08
CA PRO A 56 -26.18 81.35 -4.14
C PRO A 56 -27.63 80.84 -3.95
N VAL A 57 -28.05 80.76 -2.67
CA VAL A 57 -29.39 81.10 -2.13
C VAL A 57 -30.57 80.09 -2.26
N ASN A 58 -31.20 79.88 -1.09
CA ASN A 58 -32.45 79.17 -0.76
C ASN A 58 -33.68 80.12 -0.77
N PRO A 59 -34.93 79.66 -0.56
CA PRO A 59 -35.63 78.41 -0.93
C PRO A 59 -36.91 78.79 -1.78
N PRO A 60 -38.03 78.01 -1.96
CA PRO A 60 -38.77 77.12 -1.03
C PRO A 60 -39.10 75.71 -1.55
N VAL A 61 -39.40 74.78 -0.61
CA VAL A 61 -39.93 73.40 -0.81
C VAL A 61 -39.00 72.42 -1.55
N ASN A 62 -38.46 71.43 -0.79
CA ASN A 62 -37.53 70.36 -1.19
C ASN A 62 -36.13 70.81 -1.71
N PRO A 63 -35.00 70.23 -1.24
CA PRO A 63 -34.64 69.64 0.07
C PRO A 63 -33.48 70.50 0.69
N PRO A 64 -32.44 70.00 1.42
CA PRO A 64 -32.25 68.81 2.25
C PRO A 64 -31.94 69.19 3.73
N VAL A 65 -30.75 68.84 4.27
CA VAL A 65 -30.29 69.07 5.66
C VAL A 65 -28.80 69.44 5.69
N THR A 66 -28.32 70.20 6.69
CA THR A 66 -26.97 70.78 6.80
C THR A 66 -26.09 70.24 7.95
N PRO A 67 -24.74 70.21 7.81
CA PRO A 67 -23.78 69.79 8.85
C PRO A 67 -22.94 70.94 9.50
N PRO A 68 -22.22 70.72 10.62
CA PRO A 68 -21.42 71.72 11.35
C PRO A 68 -19.93 71.86 10.88
N GLN A 69 -19.19 72.83 11.44
CA GLN A 69 -17.79 73.17 11.08
C GLN A 69 -16.71 72.78 12.13
N PRO A 70 -15.42 72.59 11.73
CA PRO A 70 -14.30 72.17 12.59
C PRO A 70 -13.42 73.31 13.18
N PRO A 71 -12.56 73.02 14.20
CA PRO A 71 -11.69 74.00 14.90
C PRO A 71 -10.30 74.25 14.24
N LYS A 72 -9.50 75.15 14.83
CA LYS A 72 -8.23 75.70 14.29
C LYS A 72 -6.94 74.93 14.70
N PRO A 73 -5.81 75.09 13.98
CA PRO A 73 -4.55 74.32 14.19
C PRO A 73 -3.58 74.88 15.26
N VAL A 74 -2.48 74.15 15.50
CA VAL A 74 -1.42 74.41 16.52
C VAL A 74 -0.03 74.46 15.86
N ASP A 75 0.89 75.30 16.38
CA ASP A 75 2.30 75.36 15.94
C ASP A 75 3.15 74.24 16.57
N THR A 76 4.08 73.67 15.79
CA THR A 76 4.91 72.51 16.14
C THR A 76 6.40 72.71 15.81
N THR A 77 6.80 73.93 15.42
CA THR A 77 8.13 74.22 14.83
C THR A 77 9.32 73.81 15.70
N HIS A 78 9.22 73.95 17.03
CA HIS A 78 10.28 73.56 17.97
C HIS A 78 10.58 72.04 17.90
N ALA A 79 9.54 71.21 17.86
CA ALA A 79 9.64 69.76 17.84
C ALA A 79 10.43 69.27 16.61
N ARG A 80 10.14 69.84 15.43
CA ARG A 80 10.88 69.53 14.18
C ARG A 80 12.36 69.85 14.30
N ASN A 81 12.70 71.04 14.79
CA ASN A 81 14.09 71.51 14.82
C ASN A 81 14.94 70.82 15.90
N ALA A 82 14.33 70.31 16.97
CA ALA A 82 15.00 69.36 17.87
C ALA A 82 15.33 68.06 17.13
N GLY A 83 14.31 67.41 16.56
CA GLY A 83 14.46 66.17 15.80
C GLY A 83 15.57 66.24 14.74
N ILE A 84 15.62 67.28 13.90
CA ILE A 84 16.63 67.42 12.83
C ILE A 84 18.06 67.29 13.36
N ARG A 85 18.39 67.86 14.53
CA ARG A 85 19.75 67.80 15.08
C ARG A 85 20.08 66.43 15.66
N ASP A 86 19.18 65.91 16.49
CA ASP A 86 19.37 64.64 17.20
C ASP A 86 19.43 63.47 16.19
N GLY A 87 18.59 63.53 15.16
CA GLY A 87 18.65 62.65 14.00
C GLY A 87 19.96 62.80 13.24
N ALA A 88 20.42 64.03 12.95
CA ALA A 88 21.62 64.27 12.16
C ALA A 88 22.93 63.80 12.82
N GLU A 89 23.08 63.96 14.14
CA GLU A 89 24.28 63.46 14.82
C GLU A 89 24.29 61.92 14.89
N LYS A 90 23.15 61.32 15.27
CA LYS A 90 22.99 59.86 15.34
C LYS A 90 23.21 59.23 13.95
N GLY A 91 22.62 59.81 12.92
CA GLY A 91 22.76 59.37 11.53
C GLY A 91 24.20 59.43 11.03
N LEU A 92 24.91 60.54 11.26
CA LEU A 92 26.33 60.66 10.89
C LEU A 92 27.20 59.57 11.55
N ARG A 93 26.98 59.34 12.85
CA ARG A 93 27.77 58.41 13.68
C ARG A 93 27.51 56.95 13.30
N GLU A 94 26.25 56.55 13.21
CA GLU A 94 25.84 55.20 12.85
C GLU A 94 26.12 54.90 11.38
N GLY A 95 25.85 55.86 10.48
CA GLY A 95 26.15 55.74 9.06
C GLY A 95 27.63 55.46 8.80
N ARG A 96 28.54 56.25 9.39
CA ARG A 96 29.99 56.01 9.23
C ARG A 96 30.42 54.63 9.74
N HIS A 97 29.93 54.21 10.92
CA HIS A 97 30.34 52.94 11.52
C HIS A 97 29.79 51.74 10.74
N GLN A 98 28.49 51.74 10.42
CA GLN A 98 27.86 50.67 9.65
C GLN A 98 28.39 50.65 8.21
N GLY A 99 28.60 51.81 7.60
CA GLY A 99 29.21 51.93 6.27
C GLY A 99 30.58 51.29 6.20
N TYR A 100 31.52 51.69 7.07
CA TYR A 100 32.86 51.12 7.09
C TYR A 100 32.86 49.61 7.35
N ASN A 101 32.08 49.12 8.33
CA ASN A 101 31.97 47.70 8.63
C ASN A 101 31.43 46.91 7.43
N ASP A 102 30.30 47.33 6.84
CA ASP A 102 29.70 46.71 5.65
C ASP A 102 30.66 46.74 4.46
N GLY A 103 31.46 47.81 4.34
CA GLY A 103 32.49 47.97 3.31
C GLY A 103 33.61 46.95 3.46
N VAL A 104 34.25 46.91 4.63
CA VAL A 104 35.31 45.96 4.97
C VAL A 104 34.82 44.52 4.82
N GLU A 105 33.62 44.18 5.29
CA GLU A 105 33.07 42.83 5.17
C GLU A 105 32.80 42.46 3.70
N SER A 106 32.18 43.35 2.93
CA SER A 106 31.93 43.14 1.50
C SER A 106 33.24 42.99 0.71
N GLY A 107 34.22 43.84 1.01
CA GLY A 107 35.54 43.84 0.38
C GLY A 107 36.32 42.55 0.68
N GLU A 108 36.35 42.11 1.93
CA GLU A 108 36.98 40.82 2.29
C GLU A 108 36.27 39.64 1.64
N ARG A 109 34.94 39.62 1.69
CA ARG A 109 34.10 38.55 1.16
C ARG A 109 34.26 38.40 -0.36
N GLU A 110 34.22 39.51 -1.09
CA GLU A 110 34.34 39.50 -2.55
C GLU A 110 35.80 39.37 -3.01
N GLY A 111 36.72 40.12 -2.41
CA GLY A 111 38.15 40.03 -2.73
C GLY A 111 38.68 38.62 -2.57
N ARG A 112 38.38 37.96 -1.43
CA ARG A 112 38.76 36.57 -1.19
C ARG A 112 38.11 35.60 -2.19
N ARG A 113 36.83 35.79 -2.56
CA ARG A 113 36.14 34.96 -3.57
C ARG A 113 36.80 35.09 -4.94
N ASN A 114 36.99 36.32 -5.40
CA ASN A 114 37.51 36.61 -6.74
C ASN A 114 38.98 36.18 -6.85
N GLY A 115 39.79 36.46 -5.81
CA GLY A 115 41.19 36.04 -5.73
C GLY A 115 41.34 34.53 -5.75
N TYR A 116 40.57 33.81 -4.91
CA TYR A 116 40.56 32.34 -4.88
C TYR A 116 40.21 31.76 -6.27
N SER A 117 39.11 32.19 -6.88
CA SER A 117 38.62 31.63 -8.15
C SER A 117 39.56 31.87 -9.32
N GLN A 118 40.14 33.07 -9.43
CA GLN A 118 41.10 33.38 -10.48
C GLN A 118 42.46 32.71 -10.23
N GLY A 119 42.92 32.66 -8.98
CA GLY A 119 44.16 31.98 -8.60
C GLY A 119 44.09 30.48 -8.86
N GLU A 120 42.97 29.84 -8.50
CA GLU A 120 42.68 28.44 -8.80
C GLU A 120 42.74 28.15 -10.30
N THR A 121 42.03 28.96 -11.10
CA THR A 121 41.94 28.78 -12.56
C THR A 121 43.28 28.98 -13.24
N ALA A 122 43.99 30.07 -12.94
CA ALA A 122 45.28 30.39 -13.54
C ALA A 122 46.38 29.42 -13.11
N GLY A 123 46.42 29.05 -11.82
CA GLY A 123 47.37 28.09 -11.27
C GLY A 123 47.19 26.72 -11.91
N ARG A 124 45.96 26.18 -11.87
CA ARG A 124 45.61 24.88 -12.46
C ARG A 124 46.00 24.79 -13.93
N ASN A 125 45.62 25.79 -14.73
CA ASN A 125 45.85 25.78 -16.18
C ASN A 125 47.33 25.87 -16.54
N THR A 126 48.10 26.68 -15.80
CA THR A 126 49.55 26.81 -16.03
C THR A 126 50.27 25.53 -15.61
N GLY A 127 49.99 25.04 -14.39
CA GLY A 127 50.57 23.81 -13.86
C GLY A 127 50.30 22.61 -14.76
N TYR A 128 49.06 22.41 -15.21
CA TYR A 128 48.69 21.29 -16.09
C TYR A 128 49.48 21.27 -17.39
N ARG A 129 49.56 22.41 -18.09
CA ARG A 129 50.33 22.54 -19.33
C ARG A 129 51.81 22.24 -19.10
N ASP A 130 52.39 22.80 -18.03
CA ASP A 130 53.80 22.68 -17.75
C ASP A 130 54.18 21.24 -17.33
N GLY A 131 53.34 20.58 -16.52
CA GLY A 131 53.52 19.18 -16.11
C GLY A 131 53.38 18.18 -17.26
N TYR A 132 52.42 18.41 -18.16
CA TYR A 132 52.27 17.63 -19.38
C TYR A 132 53.49 17.76 -20.31
N ASN A 133 54.02 18.99 -20.47
CA ASN A 133 55.17 19.25 -21.33
C ASN A 133 56.50 18.67 -20.77
N VAL A 134 56.73 18.75 -19.46
CA VAL A 134 57.96 18.20 -18.83
C VAL A 134 58.05 16.69 -19.04
N ASP A 135 56.92 15.98 -18.87
CA ASP A 135 56.88 14.53 -18.99
C ASP A 135 56.88 14.01 -20.44
N GLN A 136 56.76 14.87 -21.46
CA GLN A 136 56.90 14.50 -22.88
C GLN A 136 58.24 13.80 -23.20
N SER A 137 59.24 13.99 -22.34
CA SER A 137 60.49 13.23 -22.35
C SER A 137 60.38 11.95 -21.49
N MET A 138 60.59 12.05 -20.18
CA MET A 138 60.75 10.90 -19.28
C MET A 138 59.44 10.16 -18.99
N GLY A 139 58.32 10.87 -18.86
CA GLY A 139 57.01 10.29 -18.58
C GLY A 139 56.46 9.49 -19.75
N THR A 140 56.52 10.06 -20.95
CA THR A 140 56.15 9.40 -22.20
C THR A 140 57.05 8.19 -22.48
N GLN A 141 58.37 8.29 -22.28
CA GLN A 141 59.28 7.15 -22.42
C GLN A 141 58.93 6.02 -21.45
N ARG A 142 58.76 6.35 -20.16
CA ARG A 142 58.42 5.34 -19.14
C ARG A 142 57.04 4.73 -19.38
N GLY A 143 56.02 5.56 -19.62
CA GLY A 143 54.66 5.10 -19.89
C GLY A 143 54.60 4.18 -21.10
N SER A 144 55.30 4.54 -22.19
CA SER A 144 55.44 3.70 -23.36
C SER A 144 56.10 2.35 -23.04
N ALA A 145 57.21 2.34 -22.30
CA ALA A 145 57.92 1.11 -21.93
C ALA A 145 57.10 0.21 -20.98
N ASP A 146 56.53 0.78 -19.92
CA ASP A 146 55.67 0.07 -18.96
C ASP A 146 54.42 -0.47 -19.69
N GLY A 147 53.81 0.33 -20.57
CA GLY A 147 52.66 -0.06 -21.40
C GLY A 147 52.98 -1.18 -22.39
N GLN A 148 54.10 -1.09 -23.11
CA GLN A 148 54.57 -2.12 -24.02
C GLN A 148 54.85 -3.44 -23.28
N ASN A 149 55.55 -3.41 -22.15
CA ASN A 149 55.86 -4.60 -21.36
C ASN A 149 54.60 -5.32 -20.87
N VAL A 150 53.63 -4.58 -20.31
CA VAL A 150 52.36 -5.16 -19.84
C VAL A 150 51.48 -5.59 -21.01
N GLY A 151 51.53 -4.88 -22.14
CA GLY A 151 50.81 -5.21 -23.38
C GLY A 151 51.28 -6.53 -24.00
N ILE A 152 52.60 -6.74 -24.10
CA ILE A 152 53.22 -8.01 -24.53
C ILE A 152 52.73 -9.16 -23.64
N ASN A 153 52.92 -9.04 -22.32
CA ASN A 153 52.59 -10.10 -21.36
C ASN A 153 51.09 -10.47 -21.39
N ASN A 154 50.21 -9.47 -21.39
CA ASN A 154 48.77 -9.69 -21.44
C ASN A 154 48.31 -10.23 -22.80
N GLY A 155 48.87 -9.74 -23.91
CA GLY A 155 48.53 -10.16 -25.27
C GLY A 155 48.90 -11.62 -25.51
N THR A 156 50.13 -12.01 -25.16
CA THR A 156 50.62 -13.39 -25.19
C THR A 156 49.74 -14.32 -24.35
N ALA A 157 49.50 -13.98 -23.07
CA ALA A 157 48.72 -14.83 -22.17
C ALA A 157 47.26 -14.98 -22.64
N ALA A 158 46.65 -13.92 -23.17
CA ALA A 158 45.30 -13.98 -23.74
C ALA A 158 45.25 -14.81 -25.04
N GLY A 159 46.28 -14.72 -25.89
CA GLY A 159 46.42 -15.54 -27.10
C GLY A 159 46.57 -17.03 -26.79
N GLN A 160 47.47 -17.39 -25.87
CA GLN A 160 47.65 -18.75 -25.37
C GLN A 160 46.35 -19.31 -24.76
N LYS A 161 45.67 -18.52 -23.91
CA LYS A 161 44.39 -18.94 -23.31
C LYS A 161 43.32 -19.19 -24.37
N ARG A 162 43.19 -18.32 -25.38
CA ARG A 162 42.24 -18.52 -26.50
C ARG A 162 42.53 -19.83 -27.26
N CYS A 163 43.80 -20.15 -27.49
CA CYS A 163 44.20 -21.41 -28.13
C CYS A 163 43.88 -22.65 -27.27
N TYR A 164 44.10 -22.58 -25.97
CA TYR A 164 43.67 -23.62 -25.02
C TYR A 164 42.15 -23.78 -24.97
N ASP A 165 41.40 -22.70 -24.78
CA ASP A 165 39.93 -22.68 -24.68
C ASP A 165 39.28 -23.26 -25.95
N ALA A 166 39.82 -22.93 -27.13
CA ALA A 166 39.35 -23.46 -28.41
C ALA A 166 39.63 -24.97 -28.56
N GLY A 167 40.82 -25.42 -28.16
CA GLY A 167 41.17 -26.84 -28.11
C GLY A 167 40.25 -27.61 -27.17
N TYR A 168 40.09 -27.10 -25.94
CA TYR A 168 39.22 -27.67 -24.91
C TYR A 168 37.78 -27.81 -25.40
N THR A 169 37.22 -26.74 -25.97
CA THR A 169 35.84 -26.74 -26.49
C THR A 169 35.64 -27.77 -27.60
N SER A 170 36.63 -27.91 -28.50
CA SER A 170 36.61 -28.89 -29.59
C SER A 170 36.68 -30.34 -29.09
N GLY A 171 37.55 -30.61 -28.11
CA GLY A 171 37.71 -31.94 -27.52
C GLY A 171 36.53 -32.36 -26.64
N TYR A 172 36.06 -31.44 -25.80
CA TYR A 172 34.96 -31.66 -24.86
C TYR A 172 33.66 -31.99 -25.58
N ASN A 173 33.24 -31.18 -26.55
CA ASN A 173 31.92 -31.33 -27.18
C ASN A 173 31.75 -32.70 -27.87
N THR A 174 32.75 -33.13 -28.64
CA THR A 174 32.73 -34.41 -29.36
C THR A 174 32.73 -35.58 -28.38
N SER A 175 33.72 -35.63 -27.47
CA SER A 175 33.85 -36.74 -26.53
C SER A 175 32.72 -36.81 -25.49
N PHE A 176 32.12 -35.68 -25.12
CA PHE A 176 30.90 -35.66 -24.30
C PHE A 176 29.72 -36.30 -25.03
N ALA A 177 29.51 -35.97 -26.31
CA ALA A 177 28.44 -36.56 -27.11
C ALA A 177 28.62 -38.07 -27.27
N GLU A 178 29.82 -38.52 -27.61
CA GLU A 178 30.18 -39.94 -27.78
C GLU A 178 30.01 -40.73 -26.47
N ALA A 179 30.66 -40.29 -25.39
CA ALA A 179 30.61 -40.99 -24.11
C ALA A 179 29.21 -40.99 -23.49
N LYS A 180 28.39 -39.97 -23.77
CA LYS A 180 26.98 -39.96 -23.38
C LYS A 180 26.17 -41.05 -24.09
N GLN A 181 26.45 -41.36 -25.36
CA GLN A 181 25.79 -42.50 -26.02
C GLN A 181 26.20 -43.84 -25.41
N LEU A 182 27.46 -43.98 -24.96
CA LEU A 182 27.91 -45.16 -24.21
C LEU A 182 27.22 -45.26 -22.84
N GLY A 183 27.13 -44.17 -22.08
CA GLY A 183 26.44 -44.14 -20.78
C GLY A 183 24.93 -44.37 -20.88
N LEU A 184 24.29 -43.97 -21.99
CA LEU A 184 22.90 -44.30 -22.29
C LEU A 184 22.67 -45.80 -22.55
N GLN A 185 23.73 -46.53 -22.94
CA GLN A 185 23.69 -47.98 -23.19
C GLN A 185 24.14 -48.82 -21.98
N ASP A 186 24.56 -48.19 -20.88
CA ASP A 186 25.08 -48.91 -19.71
C ASP A 186 23.99 -49.75 -18.99
N PRO A 187 24.11 -51.09 -18.96
CA PRO A 187 23.15 -51.95 -18.28
C PRO A 187 23.28 -51.89 -16.75
N ALA A 188 24.43 -51.48 -16.19
CA ALA A 188 24.62 -51.39 -14.75
C ALA A 188 23.81 -50.23 -14.15
N SER A 189 23.85 -49.05 -14.77
CA SER A 189 23.01 -47.90 -14.42
C SER A 189 21.52 -48.23 -14.52
N TYR A 190 21.09 -48.89 -15.60
CA TYR A 190 19.69 -49.32 -15.75
C TYR A 190 19.28 -50.24 -14.60
N SER A 191 20.07 -51.28 -14.32
CA SER A 191 19.78 -52.30 -13.31
C SER A 191 19.76 -51.74 -11.89
N SER A 192 20.69 -50.83 -11.57
CA SER A 192 20.75 -50.10 -10.30
C SER A 192 19.50 -49.23 -10.10
N GLY A 193 19.13 -48.45 -11.12
CA GLY A 193 17.90 -47.67 -11.13
C GLY A 193 16.66 -48.54 -10.92
N PHE A 194 16.56 -49.63 -11.68
CA PHE A 194 15.45 -50.59 -11.65
C PHE A 194 15.26 -51.23 -10.27
N ALA A 195 16.33 -51.72 -9.66
CA ALA A 195 16.29 -52.28 -8.31
C ALA A 195 15.80 -51.26 -7.27
N LYS A 196 16.27 -50.00 -7.36
CA LYS A 196 15.75 -48.92 -6.50
C LYS A 196 14.27 -48.63 -6.75
N GLY A 197 13.85 -48.57 -8.02
CA GLY A 197 12.45 -48.36 -8.41
C GLY A 197 11.52 -49.41 -7.82
N GLN A 198 11.93 -50.69 -7.85
CA GLN A 198 11.21 -51.77 -7.20
C GLN A 198 11.14 -51.61 -5.68
N SER A 199 12.26 -51.28 -5.02
CA SER A 199 12.30 -51.10 -3.56
C SER A 199 11.42 -49.95 -3.07
N ASP A 200 11.44 -48.82 -3.77
CA ASP A 200 10.64 -47.64 -3.45
C ASP A 200 9.14 -47.93 -3.67
N ALA A 201 8.76 -48.48 -4.83
CA ALA A 201 7.37 -48.83 -5.15
C ALA A 201 6.77 -49.87 -4.19
N ALA A 202 7.54 -50.89 -3.80
CA ALA A 202 7.09 -51.91 -2.86
C ALA A 202 6.72 -51.31 -1.48
N THR A 203 7.36 -50.21 -1.09
CA THR A 203 7.08 -49.51 0.16
C THR A 203 5.94 -48.49 -0.01
N ILE A 204 6.03 -47.64 -1.04
CA ILE A 204 5.11 -46.52 -1.27
C ILE A 204 3.72 -47.01 -1.69
N GLU A 205 3.64 -47.93 -2.65
CA GLU A 205 2.35 -48.39 -3.16
C GLU A 205 1.65 -49.40 -2.25
N ALA A 206 2.39 -50.04 -1.33
CA ALA A 206 1.78 -50.75 -0.21
C ALA A 206 1.02 -49.78 0.72
N GLN A 207 1.63 -48.64 1.07
CA GLN A 207 1.01 -47.63 1.93
C GLN A 207 -0.14 -46.89 1.23
N ASN A 208 0.04 -46.50 -0.04
CA ASN A 208 -1.01 -45.87 -0.85
C ASN A 208 -2.20 -46.81 -1.03
N GLY A 209 -1.93 -48.07 -1.41
CA GLY A 209 -2.95 -49.10 -1.57
C GLY A 209 -3.74 -49.31 -0.28
N GLN A 210 -3.06 -49.59 0.84
CA GLN A 210 -3.72 -49.78 2.14
C GLN A 210 -4.61 -48.59 2.54
N LYS A 211 -4.12 -47.36 2.36
CA LYS A 211 -4.88 -46.15 2.71
C LYS A 211 -6.09 -45.93 1.81
N ALA A 212 -5.92 -46.01 0.49
CA ALA A 212 -7.01 -45.84 -0.47
C ALA A 212 -8.06 -46.95 -0.33
N GLY A 213 -7.60 -48.19 -0.12
CA GLY A 213 -8.42 -49.35 0.20
C GLY A 213 -9.24 -49.12 1.46
N TYR A 214 -8.60 -48.74 2.57
CA TYR A 214 -9.28 -48.47 3.84
C TYR A 214 -10.38 -47.41 3.70
N GLN A 215 -10.09 -46.30 3.01
CA GLN A 215 -11.08 -45.25 2.77
C GLN A 215 -12.25 -45.74 1.91
N ALA A 216 -11.97 -46.50 0.84
CA ALA A 216 -12.99 -47.07 -0.03
C ALA A 216 -13.85 -48.13 0.68
N GLY A 217 -13.24 -49.02 1.46
CA GLY A 217 -13.91 -50.07 2.23
C GLY A 217 -14.78 -49.49 3.35
N PHE A 218 -14.26 -48.53 4.12
CA PHE A 218 -15.03 -47.85 5.16
C PHE A 218 -16.22 -47.09 4.57
N SER A 219 -16.02 -46.33 3.48
CA SER A 219 -17.09 -45.56 2.82
C SER A 219 -18.13 -46.45 2.14
N GLN A 220 -17.71 -47.55 1.49
CA GLN A 220 -18.63 -48.56 0.95
C GLN A 220 -19.50 -49.12 2.07
N ARG A 221 -18.87 -49.50 3.20
CA ARG A 221 -19.57 -50.12 4.33
C ARG A 221 -20.47 -49.14 5.07
N GLU A 222 -20.09 -47.86 5.20
CA GLU A 222 -20.97 -46.81 5.70
C GLU A 222 -22.22 -46.67 4.83
N VAL A 223 -22.07 -46.66 3.50
CA VAL A 223 -23.22 -46.58 2.58
C VAL A 223 -24.10 -47.82 2.67
N GLU A 224 -23.53 -49.03 2.74
CA GLU A 224 -24.31 -50.26 2.97
C GLU A 224 -25.11 -50.19 4.28
N LEU A 225 -24.46 -49.80 5.39
CA LEU A 225 -25.09 -49.72 6.70
C LEU A 225 -26.18 -48.62 6.75
N GLN A 226 -26.04 -47.51 6.03
CA GLN A 226 -27.00 -46.40 6.03
C GLN A 226 -28.13 -46.55 5.00
N SER A 227 -27.85 -47.10 3.81
CA SER A 227 -28.87 -47.37 2.80
C SER A 227 -29.77 -48.55 3.18
N ALA A 228 -29.26 -49.51 3.96
CA ALA A 228 -30.07 -50.48 4.71
C ALA A 228 -30.85 -49.84 5.89
N SER A 229 -31.23 -48.57 5.80
CA SER A 229 -31.94 -47.81 6.83
C SER A 229 -32.87 -46.72 6.27
N PHE A 230 -32.46 -45.46 5.97
CA PHE A 230 -33.40 -44.33 5.70
C PHE A 230 -32.88 -43.25 4.69
N ASP A 231 -33.74 -42.41 4.06
CA ASP A 231 -33.43 -41.66 2.80
C ASP A 231 -33.90 -40.15 2.66
N MET A 232 -33.11 -39.33 1.92
CA MET A 232 -33.22 -37.97 1.26
C MET A 232 -33.46 -36.53 1.92
N LYS A 233 -32.38 -35.68 1.96
CA LYS A 233 -32.09 -34.28 1.38
C LYS A 233 -32.69 -32.84 1.81
N SER A 234 -31.79 -31.85 2.11
CA SER A 234 -31.70 -30.34 1.77
C SER A 234 -32.49 -29.17 2.53
N LEU A 235 -32.29 -27.79 2.47
CA LEU A 235 -31.24 -26.66 2.41
C LEU A 235 -31.90 -25.20 2.25
N LYS A 236 -31.44 -23.90 2.43
CA LYS A 236 -30.33 -23.06 3.10
C LYS A 236 -30.67 -21.50 3.33
N VAL A 237 -29.75 -20.47 3.30
CA VAL A 237 -29.83 -19.06 3.95
C VAL A 237 -29.14 -17.79 3.26
N GLY A 238 -29.38 -16.48 3.64
CA GLY A 238 -28.53 -15.22 3.39
C GLY A 238 -29.05 -13.73 3.66
N PHE A 239 -28.20 -12.66 3.93
CA PHE A 239 -28.52 -11.17 4.27
C PHE A 239 -27.34 -10.07 4.26
N THR A 240 -27.54 -8.69 4.52
CA THR A 240 -26.66 -7.55 5.17
C THR A 240 -26.02 -6.23 4.46
N LYS A 241 -25.73 -5.04 5.18
CA LYS A 241 -24.81 -3.78 4.98
C LYS A 241 -25.13 -2.46 5.87
N SER A 242 -24.56 -1.18 5.99
CA SER A 242 -23.27 -0.32 5.86
C SER A 242 -23.37 1.24 6.35
N VAL A 243 -22.29 2.09 6.66
CA VAL A 243 -22.26 3.54 7.28
C VAL A 243 -21.02 4.55 6.92
N MET A 244 -20.90 5.89 7.34
CA MET A 244 -19.90 7.04 6.97
C MET A 244 -19.42 8.18 8.05
N MET A 245 -18.70 9.34 7.71
CA MET A 245 -17.76 10.28 8.54
C MET A 245 -17.69 11.91 8.35
N GLY A 246 -16.81 12.76 9.05
CA GLY A 246 -16.69 14.32 9.05
C GLY A 246 -15.35 15.16 9.50
N ASP A 247 -15.28 16.54 9.70
CA ASP A 247 -14.03 17.48 9.78
C ASP A 247 -13.86 18.81 10.74
N ARG A 248 -13.17 19.99 10.39
CA ARG A 248 -12.35 21.05 11.22
C ARG A 248 -12.55 22.65 10.94
N LEU A 249 -11.84 23.82 11.31
CA LEU A 249 -10.71 24.47 12.18
C LEU A 249 -10.57 26.12 12.16
N PRO A 250 -9.96 26.94 13.12
CA PRO A 250 -9.79 28.50 13.14
C PRO A 250 -8.54 29.29 13.85
N ILE A 251 -8.28 30.68 13.75
CA ILE A 251 -7.43 31.66 14.65
C ILE A 251 -7.28 33.25 14.28
N GLU A 252 -6.70 34.20 15.13
CA GLU A 252 -6.80 35.76 15.16
C GLU A 252 -5.61 36.64 15.83
N LEU A 253 -5.42 38.02 15.67
CA LEU A 253 -4.71 39.05 16.58
C LEU A 253 -4.67 40.63 16.19
N ALA A 254 -4.59 41.65 17.12
CA ALA A 254 -4.13 43.10 16.87
C ALA A 254 -3.93 44.11 18.10
N ARG A 255 -3.11 45.23 17.95
CA ARG A 255 -3.04 46.56 18.72
C ARG A 255 -1.80 47.43 18.26
N ASN A 256 -1.37 48.68 18.67
CA ASN A 256 -1.67 49.91 19.52
C ASN A 256 -0.73 51.10 19.00
N GLY A 257 -0.57 52.38 19.45
CA GLY A 257 -1.22 53.38 20.37
C GLY A 257 -0.27 54.52 20.96
N TYR A 258 -0.52 55.85 20.76
CA TYR A 258 0.15 57.05 21.40
C TYR A 258 -0.64 58.39 21.16
N THR A 259 -0.54 59.40 22.04
CA THR A 259 -1.09 60.78 21.87
C THR A 259 -0.05 61.85 22.22
N THR A 260 -0.06 63.11 21.73
CA THR A 260 -0.87 63.81 20.69
C THR A 260 -0.59 63.32 19.26
N PRO A 261 -1.21 63.85 18.18
CA PRO A 261 -0.78 63.56 16.80
C PRO A 261 0.24 64.56 16.20
N GLU A 262 -0.01 65.87 16.29
CA GLU A 262 0.67 66.90 15.49
C GLU A 262 2.14 67.11 15.90
N GLU A 263 2.41 67.27 17.20
CA GLU A 263 3.77 67.54 17.70
C GLU A 263 4.70 66.34 17.50
N ARG A 264 4.18 65.11 17.67
CA ARG A 264 4.96 63.90 17.39
C ARG A 264 5.32 63.81 15.91
N ARG A 265 4.38 64.09 14.99
CA ARG A 265 4.67 64.14 13.55
C ARG A 265 5.80 65.11 13.26
N ALA A 266 5.75 66.33 13.81
CA ALA A 266 6.81 67.31 13.61
C ALA A 266 8.18 66.83 14.12
N TYR A 267 8.27 66.26 15.32
CA TYR A 267 9.51 65.68 15.84
C TYR A 267 10.00 64.49 15.00
N GLU A 268 9.13 63.53 14.69
CA GLU A 268 9.46 62.35 13.89
C GLU A 268 9.91 62.71 12.47
N GLU A 269 9.24 63.67 11.81
CA GLU A 269 9.65 64.20 10.51
C GLU A 269 11.03 64.83 10.57
N GLY A 270 11.26 65.70 11.57
CA GLY A 270 12.55 66.35 11.76
C GLY A 270 13.66 65.33 11.98
N PHE A 271 13.45 64.41 12.92
CA PHE A 271 14.40 63.34 13.24
C PHE A 271 14.71 62.45 12.04
N ARG A 272 13.67 62.03 11.31
CA ARG A 272 13.80 61.23 10.08
C ARG A 272 14.53 61.99 8.98
N GLU A 273 14.31 63.29 8.83
CA GLU A 273 14.98 64.13 7.83
C GLU A 273 16.48 64.28 8.15
N GLY A 274 16.82 64.69 9.37
CA GLY A 274 18.21 64.86 9.81
C GLY A 274 19.00 63.56 9.76
N TYR A 275 18.40 62.47 10.27
CA TYR A 275 19.00 61.14 10.25
C TYR A 275 19.26 60.65 8.83
N ASN A 276 18.25 60.62 7.96
CA ASN A 276 18.41 60.08 6.61
C ASN A 276 19.41 60.88 5.76
N ARG A 277 19.49 62.20 5.95
CA ARG A 277 20.39 63.08 5.18
C ARG A 277 21.86 62.90 5.58
N SER A 278 22.13 62.78 6.88
CA SER A 278 23.48 62.59 7.44
C SER A 278 23.98 61.16 7.28
N TYR A 279 23.13 60.17 7.57
CA TYR A 279 23.44 58.75 7.53
C TYR A 279 23.94 58.32 6.16
N ARG A 280 23.19 58.62 5.08
CA ARG A 280 23.51 58.13 3.72
C ARG A 280 24.91 58.54 3.27
N ARG A 281 25.25 59.83 3.35
CA ARG A 281 26.59 60.32 2.97
C ARG A 281 27.69 59.68 3.82
N ALA A 282 27.51 59.64 5.15
CA ALA A 282 28.49 59.06 6.05
C ALA A 282 28.70 57.55 5.81
N TYR A 283 27.62 56.84 5.44
CA TYR A 283 27.61 55.42 5.10
C TYR A 283 28.28 55.14 3.75
N ASP A 284 27.85 55.79 2.68
CA ASP A 284 28.31 55.51 1.32
C ASP A 284 29.82 55.79 1.13
N ASP A 285 30.32 56.90 1.69
CA ASP A 285 31.75 57.22 1.65
C ASP A 285 32.58 56.22 2.47
N ALA A 286 32.21 55.99 3.74
CA ALA A 286 32.95 55.07 4.61
C ALA A 286 32.94 53.62 4.10
N LYS A 287 31.85 53.21 3.43
CA LYS A 287 31.69 51.89 2.82
C LYS A 287 32.61 51.69 1.62
N ARG A 288 32.69 52.66 0.72
CA ARG A 288 33.60 52.62 -0.43
C ARG A 288 35.06 52.49 0.03
N ASP A 289 35.44 53.27 1.03
CA ASP A 289 36.83 53.36 1.47
C ASP A 289 37.25 52.04 2.17
N GLY A 290 36.45 51.53 3.11
CA GLY A 290 36.69 50.23 3.76
C GLY A 290 36.62 49.03 2.81
N TYR A 291 35.77 49.08 1.78
CA TYR A 291 35.73 48.07 0.72
C TYR A 291 37.03 48.01 -0.08
N ASN A 292 37.51 49.15 -0.58
CA ASN A 292 38.69 49.19 -1.47
C ASN A 292 39.97 48.76 -0.77
N GLU A 293 40.15 49.19 0.49
CA GLU A 293 41.26 48.78 1.36
C GLU A 293 41.28 47.26 1.52
N ARG A 294 40.15 46.70 1.97
CA ARG A 294 40.09 45.28 2.34
C ARG A 294 40.06 44.34 1.15
N TYR A 295 39.37 44.71 0.07
CA TYR A 295 39.27 43.93 -1.16
C TYR A 295 40.65 43.62 -1.74
N THR A 296 41.51 44.62 -1.87
CA THR A 296 42.82 44.46 -2.53
C THR A 296 43.74 43.51 -1.76
N MET A 297 43.73 43.61 -0.42
CA MET A 297 44.53 42.72 0.45
C MET A 297 43.98 41.29 0.45
N ALA A 298 42.65 41.13 0.58
CA ALA A 298 41.99 39.83 0.58
C ALA A 298 42.14 39.11 -0.78
N TYR A 299 42.05 39.85 -1.88
CA TYR A 299 42.24 39.35 -3.24
C TYR A 299 43.64 38.76 -3.44
N ARG A 300 44.71 39.55 -3.23
CA ARG A 300 46.09 39.10 -3.49
C ARG A 300 46.43 37.88 -2.63
N ARG A 301 46.16 37.94 -1.33
CA ARG A 301 46.43 36.83 -0.40
C ARG A 301 45.68 35.54 -0.78
N ALA A 302 44.44 35.64 -1.25
CA ALA A 302 43.68 34.48 -1.73
C ALA A 302 44.19 33.96 -3.07
N TYR A 303 44.53 34.86 -4.00
CA TYR A 303 45.06 34.53 -5.32
C TYR A 303 46.40 33.80 -5.22
N ASP A 304 47.40 34.38 -4.54
CA ASP A 304 48.76 33.85 -4.50
C ASP A 304 48.81 32.47 -3.81
N ALA A 305 48.07 32.32 -2.70
CA ALA A 305 47.95 31.06 -1.99
C ALA A 305 47.26 29.98 -2.83
N GLN A 306 46.12 30.29 -3.45
CA GLN A 306 45.37 29.32 -4.24
C GLN A 306 46.07 28.99 -5.57
N TYR A 307 46.76 29.95 -6.20
CA TYR A 307 47.59 29.72 -7.37
C TYR A 307 48.69 28.68 -7.09
N SER A 308 49.42 28.83 -5.96
CA SER A 308 50.49 27.89 -5.57
C SER A 308 49.98 26.47 -5.24
N ILE A 309 48.75 26.35 -4.74
CA ILE A 309 48.08 25.06 -4.49
C ILE A 309 47.63 24.45 -5.83
N SER A 310 46.82 25.17 -6.60
CA SER A 310 46.26 24.68 -7.86
C SER A 310 47.31 24.45 -8.95
N TYR A 311 48.43 25.18 -8.95
CA TYR A 311 49.56 24.89 -9.84
C TYR A 311 50.15 23.51 -9.58
N ARG A 312 50.41 23.13 -8.32
CA ARG A 312 50.96 21.82 -7.96
C ARG A 312 49.99 20.68 -8.30
N ASN A 313 48.70 20.88 -8.05
CA ASN A 313 47.66 19.92 -8.41
C ASN A 313 47.58 19.75 -9.94
N GLY A 314 47.49 20.86 -10.68
CA GLY A 314 47.49 20.85 -12.14
C GLY A 314 48.72 20.18 -12.72
N PHE A 315 49.91 20.49 -12.21
CA PHE A 315 51.18 19.89 -12.65
C PHE A 315 51.21 18.37 -12.47
N ALA A 316 50.73 17.87 -11.32
CA ALA A 316 50.60 16.43 -11.09
C ALA A 316 49.60 15.78 -12.08
N GLU A 317 48.45 16.42 -12.32
CA GLU A 317 47.43 15.92 -13.26
C GLU A 317 47.91 15.91 -14.72
N GLY A 318 48.61 16.96 -15.18
CA GLY A 318 49.15 17.03 -16.54
C GLY A 318 50.24 16.00 -16.78
N LYS A 319 51.11 15.81 -15.79
CA LYS A 319 52.14 14.75 -15.76
C LYS A 319 51.53 13.35 -15.85
N GLU A 320 50.58 13.05 -14.97
CA GLU A 320 49.86 11.77 -14.96
C GLU A 320 49.13 11.52 -16.29
N LYS A 321 48.51 12.55 -16.87
CA LYS A 321 47.80 12.45 -18.15
C LYS A 321 48.73 12.10 -19.32
N GLY A 322 49.91 12.74 -19.40
CA GLY A 322 50.92 12.43 -20.42
C GLY A 322 51.50 11.02 -20.30
N TYR A 323 51.70 10.54 -19.07
CA TYR A 323 52.08 9.14 -18.80
C TYR A 323 50.97 8.16 -19.25
N GLN A 324 49.72 8.41 -18.85
CA GLN A 324 48.57 7.55 -19.20
C GLN A 324 48.32 7.46 -20.71
N GLU A 325 48.47 8.54 -21.46
CA GLU A 325 48.27 8.53 -22.91
C GLU A 325 49.36 7.73 -23.64
N ALA A 326 50.62 7.90 -23.24
CA ALA A 326 51.74 7.09 -23.73
C ALA A 326 51.56 5.60 -23.39
N TYR A 327 51.22 5.29 -22.13
CA TYR A 327 50.97 3.93 -21.65
C TYR A 327 49.84 3.25 -22.43
N ASN A 328 48.68 3.89 -22.54
CA ASN A 328 47.53 3.29 -23.21
C ASN A 328 47.78 3.07 -24.71
N SER A 329 48.51 3.96 -25.38
CA SER A 329 48.86 3.80 -26.79
C SER A 329 49.79 2.60 -27.01
N ALA A 330 50.89 2.54 -26.26
CA ALA A 330 51.86 1.43 -26.33
C ALA A 330 51.24 0.09 -25.91
N TYR A 331 50.46 0.09 -24.82
CA TYR A 331 49.75 -1.09 -24.32
C TYR A 331 48.78 -1.65 -25.36
N ASN A 332 47.89 -0.82 -25.94
CA ASN A 332 46.89 -1.32 -26.88
C ASN A 332 47.53 -1.81 -28.18
N SER A 333 48.60 -1.15 -28.65
CA SER A 333 49.36 -1.58 -29.83
C SER A 333 50.04 -2.95 -29.59
N ALA A 334 50.80 -3.07 -28.49
CA ALA A 334 51.48 -4.31 -28.13
C ALA A 334 50.50 -5.45 -27.82
N TYR A 335 49.47 -5.19 -27.01
CA TYR A 335 48.44 -6.18 -26.70
C TYR A 335 47.75 -6.69 -27.96
N SER A 336 47.35 -5.80 -28.88
CA SER A 336 46.69 -6.20 -30.13
C SER A 336 47.60 -7.02 -31.03
N TYR A 337 48.88 -6.62 -31.17
CA TYR A 337 49.85 -7.39 -31.96
C TYR A 337 50.08 -8.78 -31.37
N TYR A 338 50.48 -8.87 -30.10
CA TYR A 338 50.82 -10.14 -29.46
C TYR A 338 49.59 -11.04 -29.28
N TYR A 339 48.40 -10.49 -29.00
CA TYR A 339 47.16 -11.28 -29.02
C TYR A 339 46.89 -11.87 -30.41
N ASN A 340 46.96 -11.08 -31.48
CA ASN A 340 46.70 -11.59 -32.83
C ASN A 340 47.79 -12.54 -33.34
N GLU A 341 49.06 -12.31 -32.97
CA GLU A 341 50.16 -13.22 -33.31
C GLU A 341 50.00 -14.57 -32.58
N TYR A 342 49.86 -14.58 -31.26
CA TYR A 342 49.84 -15.81 -30.44
C TYR A 342 48.51 -16.56 -30.55
N SER A 343 47.43 -15.89 -30.92
CA SER A 343 46.14 -16.54 -31.16
C SER A 343 45.98 -17.15 -32.56
N ASN A 344 46.86 -16.81 -33.52
CA ASN A 344 46.78 -17.28 -34.91
C ASN A 344 48.04 -18.04 -35.37
N ARG A 345 49.21 -17.87 -34.73
CA ARG A 345 50.30 -18.87 -34.78
C ARG A 345 49.79 -20.20 -34.24
N GLU A 346 50.29 -21.29 -34.80
CA GLU A 346 50.01 -22.64 -34.30
C GLU A 346 50.76 -22.91 -32.99
N TYR A 347 50.29 -22.29 -31.89
CA TYR A 347 50.52 -22.77 -30.53
C TYR A 347 49.76 -24.09 -30.33
N SER A 348 50.30 -25.11 -30.99
CA SER A 348 49.80 -26.48 -31.03
C SER A 348 49.88 -27.15 -29.67
N GLY A 349 50.85 -26.77 -28.82
CA GLY A 349 50.98 -27.24 -27.44
C GLY A 349 49.75 -26.92 -26.59
N GLU A 350 49.42 -25.64 -26.43
CA GLU A 350 48.28 -25.18 -25.64
C GLU A 350 46.95 -25.67 -26.23
N ARG A 351 46.82 -25.67 -27.57
CA ARG A 351 45.62 -26.20 -28.24
C ARG A 351 45.48 -27.72 -28.05
N ALA A 352 46.57 -28.50 -28.10
CA ALA A 352 46.55 -29.94 -27.86
C ALA A 352 46.32 -30.27 -26.38
N GLN A 353 46.94 -29.53 -25.46
CA GLN A 353 46.68 -29.67 -24.02
C GLN A 353 45.21 -29.36 -23.71
N GLY A 354 44.66 -28.30 -24.32
CA GLY A 354 43.23 -28.00 -24.31
C GLY A 354 42.42 -29.18 -24.81
N LEU A 355 42.71 -29.65 -26.03
CA LEU A 355 42.02 -30.78 -26.68
C LEU A 355 42.00 -32.03 -25.78
N THR A 356 43.15 -32.49 -25.28
CA THR A 356 43.26 -33.67 -24.43
C THR A 356 42.55 -33.49 -23.09
N THR A 357 42.63 -32.30 -22.48
CA THR A 357 41.89 -32.02 -21.23
C THR A 357 40.37 -32.02 -21.48
N GLY A 358 39.94 -31.38 -22.57
CA GLY A 358 38.54 -31.35 -23.00
C GLY A 358 38.00 -32.75 -23.29
N GLN A 359 38.74 -33.56 -24.02
CA GLN A 359 38.42 -34.98 -24.27
C GLN A 359 38.25 -35.75 -22.96
N ALA A 360 39.21 -35.68 -22.04
CA ALA A 360 39.16 -36.42 -20.78
C ALA A 360 37.98 -36.01 -19.87
N VAL A 361 37.70 -34.70 -19.76
CA VAL A 361 36.54 -34.20 -18.99
C VAL A 361 35.24 -34.56 -19.71
N GLY A 362 35.17 -34.37 -21.03
CA GLY A 362 34.01 -34.69 -21.86
C GLY A 362 33.64 -36.17 -21.79
N GLN A 363 34.61 -37.08 -21.89
CA GLN A 363 34.37 -38.52 -21.72
C GLN A 363 33.74 -38.84 -20.36
N LYS A 364 34.32 -38.31 -19.27
CA LYS A 364 33.85 -38.56 -17.90
C LYS A 364 32.44 -38.02 -17.66
N GLU A 365 32.20 -36.75 -18.03
CA GLU A 365 30.93 -36.07 -17.78
C GLU A 365 29.82 -36.54 -18.73
N GLY A 366 30.17 -36.83 -19.98
CA GLY A 366 29.27 -37.42 -20.98
C GLY A 366 28.77 -38.79 -20.52
N PHE A 367 29.68 -39.70 -20.16
CA PHE A 367 29.31 -41.03 -19.66
C PHE A 367 28.42 -40.94 -18.42
N ALA A 368 28.81 -40.14 -17.41
CA ALA A 368 28.01 -39.92 -16.21
C ALA A 368 26.61 -39.35 -16.52
N ALA A 369 26.49 -38.42 -17.48
CA ALA A 369 25.21 -37.88 -17.91
C ALA A 369 24.32 -38.90 -18.64
N GLY A 370 24.92 -39.82 -19.41
CA GLY A 370 24.22 -40.96 -20.01
C GLY A 370 23.70 -41.93 -18.96
N CYS A 371 24.59 -42.37 -18.06
CA CYS A 371 24.27 -43.24 -16.92
C CYS A 371 23.15 -42.67 -16.03
N ALA A 372 23.16 -41.35 -15.78
CA ALA A 372 22.13 -40.68 -15.01
C ALA A 372 20.74 -40.65 -15.69
N VAL A 373 20.68 -40.65 -17.03
CA VAL A 373 19.41 -40.83 -17.77
C VAL A 373 18.98 -42.29 -17.72
N GLN A 374 19.90 -43.21 -17.95
CA GLN A 374 19.63 -44.65 -17.99
C GLN A 374 19.19 -45.21 -16.63
N THR A 375 19.74 -44.67 -15.53
CA THR A 375 19.27 -44.92 -14.15
C THR A 375 17.82 -44.48 -13.94
N LYS A 376 17.40 -43.34 -14.51
CA LYS A 376 16.01 -42.85 -14.40
C LYS A 376 15.03 -43.70 -15.22
N LEU A 377 15.45 -44.18 -16.39
CA LEU A 377 14.66 -45.12 -17.21
C LEU A 377 14.49 -46.47 -16.49
N GLY A 378 15.56 -47.01 -15.93
CA GLY A 378 15.53 -48.20 -15.07
C GLY A 378 14.59 -48.01 -13.88
N TYR A 379 14.77 -46.92 -13.13
CA TYR A 379 13.92 -46.58 -11.98
C TYR A 379 12.44 -46.54 -12.33
N LYS A 380 12.07 -45.84 -13.41
CA LYS A 380 10.68 -45.77 -13.86
C LYS A 380 10.11 -47.17 -14.15
N ALA A 381 10.80 -47.98 -14.95
CA ALA A 381 10.35 -49.31 -15.31
C ALA A 381 10.27 -50.28 -14.11
N GLY A 382 11.21 -50.19 -13.16
CA GLY A 382 11.20 -50.96 -11.93
C GLY A 382 10.04 -50.56 -11.00
N TYR A 383 9.79 -49.26 -10.88
CA TYR A 383 8.67 -48.71 -10.11
C TYR A 383 7.33 -49.15 -10.70
N GLU A 384 7.08 -48.91 -11.99
CA GLU A 384 5.82 -49.27 -12.67
C GLU A 384 5.53 -50.77 -12.58
N LYS A 385 6.55 -51.62 -12.78
CA LYS A 385 6.42 -53.08 -12.65
C LYS A 385 6.02 -53.53 -11.25
N MET A 386 6.65 -52.97 -10.21
CA MET A 386 6.38 -53.36 -8.83
C MET A 386 5.07 -52.75 -8.30
N ALA A 387 4.76 -51.51 -8.66
CA ALA A 387 3.50 -50.83 -8.34
C ALA A 387 2.30 -51.66 -8.79
N ALA A 388 2.33 -52.16 -10.03
CA ALA A 388 1.27 -53.02 -10.59
C ALA A 388 1.12 -54.37 -9.86
N GLN A 389 2.14 -54.84 -9.15
CA GLN A 389 2.11 -56.09 -8.37
C GLN A 389 1.66 -55.87 -6.93
N VAL A 390 2.13 -54.80 -6.29
CA VAL A 390 1.93 -54.54 -4.85
C VAL A 390 0.63 -53.77 -4.57
N TYR A 391 0.31 -52.76 -5.38
CA TYR A 391 -0.85 -51.89 -5.13
C TYR A 391 -2.19 -52.66 -5.03
N PRO A 392 -2.53 -53.63 -5.91
CA PRO A 392 -3.84 -54.29 -5.85
C PRO A 392 -4.04 -55.12 -4.58
N GLY A 393 -3.02 -55.87 -4.16
CA GLY A 393 -3.07 -56.67 -2.93
C GLY A 393 -3.11 -55.80 -1.67
N ALA A 394 -2.34 -54.71 -1.66
CA ALA A 394 -2.37 -53.72 -0.58
C ALA A 394 -3.71 -52.98 -0.50
N PHE A 395 -4.31 -52.66 -1.65
CA PHE A 395 -5.63 -52.04 -1.73
C PHE A 395 -6.73 -52.95 -1.18
N GLU A 396 -6.78 -54.22 -1.56
CA GLU A 396 -7.81 -55.13 -1.05
C GLU A 396 -7.61 -55.43 0.44
N ALA A 397 -6.37 -55.61 0.92
CA ALA A 397 -6.08 -55.74 2.34
C ALA A 397 -6.52 -54.49 3.13
N GLY A 398 -6.26 -53.29 2.60
CA GLY A 398 -6.76 -52.03 3.14
C GLY A 398 -8.29 -51.98 3.17
N LYS A 399 -8.94 -52.41 2.08
CA LYS A 399 -10.40 -52.44 1.95
C LYS A 399 -11.06 -53.30 3.01
N GLN A 400 -10.56 -54.51 3.23
CA GLN A 400 -11.06 -55.40 4.28
C GLN A 400 -10.86 -54.80 5.69
N ALA A 401 -9.72 -54.16 5.95
CA ALA A 401 -9.49 -53.43 7.20
C ALA A 401 -10.44 -52.23 7.38
N GLY A 402 -10.77 -51.51 6.30
CA GLY A 402 -11.74 -50.41 6.30
C GLY A 402 -13.18 -50.86 6.57
N ILE A 403 -13.59 -51.98 5.97
CA ILE A 403 -14.90 -52.61 6.23
C ILE A 403 -14.98 -53.04 7.70
N ALA A 404 -13.97 -53.77 8.19
CA ALA A 404 -13.93 -54.21 9.59
C ALA A 404 -13.91 -53.05 10.59
N ALA A 405 -13.23 -51.94 10.26
CA ALA A 405 -13.24 -50.73 11.08
C ALA A 405 -14.60 -50.01 11.07
N ALA A 406 -15.34 -50.03 9.95
CA ALA A 406 -16.71 -49.53 9.90
C ALA A 406 -17.66 -50.41 10.71
N ASP A 407 -17.66 -51.74 10.50
CA ASP A 407 -18.47 -52.67 11.29
C ASP A 407 -18.19 -52.54 12.80
N ARG A 408 -16.91 -52.36 13.19
CA ARG A 408 -16.53 -52.07 14.57
C ARG A 408 -17.08 -50.72 15.06
N TYR A 409 -16.84 -49.64 14.32
CA TYR A 409 -17.29 -48.30 14.73
C TYR A 409 -18.82 -48.24 14.91
N TYR A 410 -19.59 -48.82 13.99
CA TYR A 410 -21.05 -48.85 14.06
C TYR A 410 -21.58 -49.82 15.13
N SER A 411 -20.85 -50.88 15.50
CA SER A 411 -21.26 -51.79 16.59
C SER A 411 -20.89 -51.27 17.98
N GLU A 412 -19.77 -50.56 18.13
CA GLU A 412 -19.30 -49.98 19.40
C GLU A 412 -19.84 -48.55 19.68
N SER A 413 -20.47 -47.89 18.71
CA SER A 413 -20.97 -46.51 18.83
C SER A 413 -22.46 -46.37 18.54
N ALA A 414 -23.04 -45.23 18.97
CA ALA A 414 -24.22 -44.67 18.34
C ALA A 414 -23.79 -43.79 17.15
N VAL A 415 -24.59 -43.76 16.08
CA VAL A 415 -24.29 -42.97 14.88
C VAL A 415 -25.59 -42.30 14.44
N LEU A 416 -25.83 -41.08 14.92
CA LEU A 416 -27.05 -40.33 14.60
C LEU A 416 -26.90 -39.50 13.31
N LYS A 417 -27.96 -39.47 12.49
CA LYS A 417 -28.20 -38.41 11.50
C LYS A 417 -29.67 -37.98 11.58
N VAL A 418 -29.95 -36.70 11.32
CA VAL A 418 -31.31 -36.14 11.38
C VAL A 418 -31.85 -35.84 9.98
N PHE A 419 -33.09 -36.24 9.73
CA PHE A 419 -33.81 -36.12 8.46
C PHE A 419 -35.19 -35.48 8.66
N ASN A 420 -35.90 -35.21 7.57
CA ASN A 420 -37.33 -34.85 7.56
C ASN A 420 -37.71 -33.79 8.63
N VAL A 421 -36.88 -32.76 8.74
CA VAL A 421 -37.04 -31.67 9.70
C VAL A 421 -38.02 -30.66 9.13
N SER A 422 -39.15 -30.46 9.79
CA SER A 422 -40.16 -29.47 9.42
C SER A 422 -40.73 -28.74 10.62
N PHE A 423 -40.99 -27.46 10.44
CA PHE A 423 -41.79 -26.63 11.33
C PHE A 423 -43.21 -26.57 10.79
N TYR A 424 -44.21 -26.70 11.67
CA TYR A 424 -45.62 -26.65 11.32
C TYR A 424 -46.43 -25.95 12.43
N ASP A 425 -47.58 -25.40 12.07
CA ASP A 425 -48.51 -24.73 12.99
C ASP A 425 -49.33 -25.76 13.79
N GLU A 426 -49.88 -25.33 14.93
CA GLU A 426 -50.55 -26.22 15.89
C GLU A 426 -51.81 -26.90 15.34
N ASN A 427 -52.52 -26.24 14.42
CA ASN A 427 -53.75 -26.76 13.80
C ASN A 427 -53.52 -27.45 12.43
N ASN A 428 -52.31 -27.30 11.87
CA ASN A 428 -51.83 -27.79 10.57
C ASN A 428 -52.63 -27.24 9.36
N ASN A 429 -52.96 -25.94 9.35
CA ASN A 429 -53.53 -25.24 8.19
C ASN A 429 -52.48 -24.61 7.25
N GLY A 430 -51.20 -24.56 7.66
CA GLY A 430 -50.09 -24.02 6.86
C GLY A 430 -49.91 -22.49 6.94
N GLN A 431 -50.68 -21.81 7.78
CA GLN A 431 -50.52 -20.41 8.15
C GLN A 431 -50.13 -20.36 9.63
N PHE A 432 -49.05 -19.66 9.96
CA PHE A 432 -48.64 -19.52 11.35
C PHE A 432 -49.30 -18.27 11.93
N GLU A 433 -50.43 -18.44 12.62
CA GLU A 433 -51.20 -17.32 13.16
C GLU A 433 -50.66 -16.78 14.49
N ALA A 434 -50.92 -15.50 14.73
CA ALA A 434 -50.58 -14.81 15.96
C ALA A 434 -51.29 -15.45 17.18
N ASN A 435 -50.52 -15.85 18.20
CA ASN A 435 -50.90 -16.73 19.32
C ASN A 435 -50.89 -18.25 19.06
N GLU A 436 -50.41 -18.76 17.94
CA GLU A 436 -50.28 -20.21 17.78
C GLU A 436 -48.95 -20.75 18.31
N ASN A 437 -48.99 -22.00 18.81
CA ASN A 437 -47.77 -22.75 19.08
C ASN A 437 -47.11 -23.19 17.77
N ILE A 438 -45.77 -23.14 17.75
CA ILE A 438 -44.97 -23.64 16.65
C ILE A 438 -44.47 -25.03 17.03
N MET A 439 -44.75 -26.00 16.17
CA MET A 439 -44.35 -27.38 16.34
C MET A 439 -43.15 -27.69 15.45
N LEU A 440 -42.14 -28.33 16.03
CA LEU A 440 -41.03 -28.96 15.31
C LEU A 440 -41.33 -30.46 15.20
N LYS A 441 -41.24 -30.98 13.97
CA LYS A 441 -41.13 -32.41 13.68
C LYS A 441 -39.74 -32.67 13.11
N ALA A 442 -39.06 -33.70 13.60
CA ALA A 442 -37.77 -34.12 13.07
C ALA A 442 -37.62 -35.64 13.17
N GLU A 443 -36.90 -36.24 12.24
CA GLU A 443 -36.59 -37.67 12.24
C GLU A 443 -35.15 -37.88 12.69
N VAL A 444 -34.96 -38.42 13.90
CA VAL A 444 -33.63 -38.80 14.40
C VAL A 444 -33.46 -40.30 14.16
N SER A 445 -32.50 -40.65 13.29
CA SER A 445 -32.20 -42.04 12.95
C SER A 445 -30.81 -42.40 13.44
N ASN A 446 -30.73 -43.47 14.23
CA ASN A 446 -29.48 -44.06 14.70
C ASN A 446 -29.12 -45.26 13.81
N PHE A 447 -27.95 -45.20 13.20
CA PHE A 447 -27.40 -46.25 12.34
C PHE A 447 -26.44 -47.18 13.10
N GLY A 448 -25.99 -46.76 14.29
CA GLY A 448 -25.15 -47.55 15.19
C GLY A 448 -25.97 -48.49 16.09
N PHE A 449 -25.32 -49.50 16.65
CA PHE A 449 -25.98 -50.51 17.50
C PHE A 449 -26.06 -50.10 18.99
N GLN A 450 -25.26 -49.12 19.45
CA GLN A 450 -25.41 -48.59 20.81
C GLN A 450 -26.53 -47.55 20.90
N LYS A 451 -27.12 -47.40 22.10
CA LYS A 451 -28.05 -46.31 22.39
C LYS A 451 -27.30 -44.97 22.41
N SER A 452 -27.85 -43.95 21.73
CA SER A 452 -27.31 -42.60 21.79
C SER A 452 -27.60 -41.91 23.13
N ASP A 453 -26.86 -40.84 23.41
CA ASP A 453 -27.24 -39.89 24.47
C ASP A 453 -28.36 -38.95 24.02
N THR A 454 -28.84 -38.13 24.95
CA THR A 454 -29.87 -37.10 24.76
C THR A 454 -29.47 -36.12 23.64
N VAL A 455 -30.33 -35.99 22.62
CA VAL A 455 -30.15 -35.02 21.56
C VAL A 455 -30.55 -33.64 22.06
N THR A 456 -29.62 -32.69 22.03
CA THR A 456 -29.87 -31.28 22.35
C THR A 456 -30.26 -30.52 21.08
N ILE A 457 -31.35 -29.76 21.17
CA ILE A 457 -32.00 -29.10 20.04
C ILE A 457 -31.98 -27.59 20.30
N ALA A 458 -31.42 -26.82 19.37
CA ALA A 458 -31.38 -25.36 19.47
C ALA A 458 -32.03 -24.73 18.24
N VAL A 459 -33.07 -23.91 18.48
CA VAL A 459 -33.87 -23.20 17.47
C VAL A 459 -33.55 -21.71 17.50
N LYS A 460 -33.59 -21.03 16.33
CA LYS A 460 -33.47 -19.57 16.19
C LYS A 460 -34.42 -19.05 15.10
N SER A 461 -35.18 -18.00 15.39
CA SER A 461 -35.83 -17.13 14.39
C SER A 461 -34.86 -16.02 13.97
N GLU A 462 -34.93 -15.58 12.71
CA GLU A 462 -34.10 -14.48 12.19
C GLU A 462 -34.61 -13.09 12.61
N ARG A 463 -35.93 -12.94 12.84
CA ARG A 463 -36.55 -11.66 13.28
C ARG A 463 -36.86 -11.57 14.77
N GLY A 464 -36.90 -12.70 15.49
CA GLY A 464 -37.11 -12.73 16.95
C GLY A 464 -38.56 -12.55 17.42
N GLU A 465 -39.55 -12.50 16.52
CA GLU A 465 -40.98 -12.37 16.87
C GLU A 465 -41.63 -13.72 17.30
N ILE A 466 -40.87 -14.61 17.94
CA ILE A 466 -41.33 -15.88 18.55
C ILE A 466 -40.78 -15.98 19.96
N THR A 467 -41.64 -16.31 20.94
CA THR A 467 -41.19 -16.71 22.28
C THR A 467 -40.75 -18.17 22.24
N LEU A 468 -39.46 -18.42 22.07
CA LEU A 468 -38.89 -19.78 21.98
C LEU A 468 -38.78 -20.47 23.36
N VAL A 469 -39.04 -21.77 23.39
CA VAL A 469 -38.82 -22.65 24.55
C VAL A 469 -37.31 -22.92 24.72
N PRO A 470 -36.70 -22.58 25.86
CA PRO A 470 -35.28 -22.82 26.09
C PRO A 470 -35.00 -24.30 26.43
N GLY A 471 -33.82 -24.80 26.05
CA GLY A 471 -33.31 -26.08 26.53
C GLY A 471 -33.98 -27.33 25.93
N LEU A 472 -34.59 -27.22 24.74
CA LEU A 472 -35.22 -28.32 24.01
C LEU A 472 -34.29 -29.53 23.85
N LYS A 473 -34.83 -30.72 24.14
CA LYS A 473 -34.12 -32.00 24.13
C LYS A 473 -35.03 -33.11 23.63
N ALA A 474 -34.44 -34.14 23.04
CA ALA A 474 -35.10 -35.40 22.74
C ALA A 474 -34.33 -36.57 23.36
N GLU A 475 -35.03 -37.65 23.69
CA GLU A 475 -34.41 -38.86 24.23
C GLU A 475 -33.45 -39.51 23.21
N GLY A 476 -32.42 -40.18 23.74
CA GLY A 476 -31.45 -40.90 22.92
C GLY A 476 -32.05 -42.15 22.26
N VAL A 477 -31.76 -42.33 20.98
CA VAL A 477 -32.32 -43.40 20.14
C VAL A 477 -31.60 -44.71 20.40
N SER A 478 -32.32 -45.74 20.82
CA SER A 478 -31.77 -47.03 21.25
C SER A 478 -31.45 -47.96 20.09
N GLY A 479 -30.15 -48.19 19.84
CA GLY A 479 -29.67 -49.06 18.76
C GLY A 479 -30.13 -48.60 17.38
N ARG A 480 -30.19 -49.54 16.42
CA ARG A 480 -30.55 -49.24 15.03
C ARG A 480 -32.05 -48.99 14.87
N ALA A 481 -32.45 -47.76 15.14
CA ALA A 481 -33.84 -47.32 15.18
C ALA A 481 -34.02 -45.91 14.62
N LYS A 482 -35.27 -45.57 14.33
CA LYS A 482 -35.73 -44.27 13.82
C LYS A 482 -36.81 -43.74 14.76
N THR A 483 -36.64 -42.51 15.25
CA THR A 483 -37.55 -41.87 16.18
C THR A 483 -38.00 -40.52 15.62
N VAL A 484 -39.31 -40.30 15.57
CA VAL A 484 -39.87 -38.98 15.24
C VAL A 484 -39.94 -38.16 16.52
N VAL A 485 -39.19 -37.07 16.55
CA VAL A 485 -39.23 -36.06 17.61
C VAL A 485 -40.28 -35.03 17.23
N THR A 486 -41.30 -34.87 18.06
CA THR A 486 -42.31 -33.81 17.94
C THR A 486 -42.26 -32.95 19.21
N LEU A 487 -42.04 -31.65 19.06
CA LEU A 487 -41.88 -30.70 20.18
C LEU A 487 -42.59 -29.38 19.88
N ASN A 488 -43.27 -28.80 20.88
CA ASN A 488 -43.56 -27.37 20.86
C ASN A 488 -42.26 -26.63 21.15
N ILE A 489 -41.86 -25.73 20.24
CA ILE A 489 -40.59 -24.98 20.34
C ILE A 489 -40.77 -23.52 20.73
N GLY A 490 -42.02 -23.05 20.86
CA GLY A 490 -42.33 -21.65 21.11
C GLY A 490 -43.68 -21.23 20.57
N ARG A 491 -44.04 -19.97 20.81
CA ARG A 491 -45.33 -19.39 20.42
C ARG A 491 -45.13 -18.08 19.66
N LEU A 492 -45.96 -17.83 18.65
CA LEU A 492 -45.98 -16.54 17.95
C LEU A 492 -46.55 -15.43 18.83
N TYR A 493 -45.96 -14.24 18.73
CA TYR A 493 -46.50 -13.03 19.36
C TYR A 493 -47.86 -12.68 18.76
N ASP A 494 -48.82 -12.34 19.60
CA ASP A 494 -50.12 -11.77 19.23
C ASP A 494 -50.02 -10.50 18.36
N VAL A 495 -48.94 -9.74 18.51
CA VAL A 495 -48.60 -8.54 17.73
C VAL A 495 -47.60 -8.79 16.59
N VAL A 496 -47.40 -10.03 16.14
CA VAL A 496 -46.50 -10.32 15.01
C VAL A 496 -46.97 -9.62 13.73
N ALA A 497 -46.03 -9.09 12.94
CA ALA A 497 -46.35 -8.49 11.64
C ALA A 497 -46.51 -9.58 10.56
N PRO A 498 -47.58 -9.56 9.73
CA PRO A 498 -47.72 -10.47 8.59
C PRO A 498 -46.59 -10.27 7.57
N ASP A 499 -45.65 -11.22 7.54
CA ASP A 499 -44.47 -11.24 6.67
C ASP A 499 -43.82 -12.64 6.74
N ALA A 500 -42.94 -12.94 5.79
CA ALA A 500 -42.10 -14.14 5.79
C ALA A 500 -40.91 -14.00 6.75
N ASP A 501 -40.72 -15.01 7.60
CA ASP A 501 -39.54 -15.15 8.47
C ASP A 501 -38.92 -16.54 8.23
N ALA A 502 -37.78 -16.81 8.87
CA ALA A 502 -37.13 -18.11 8.81
C ALA A 502 -36.84 -18.66 10.21
N LEU A 503 -37.11 -19.95 10.37
CA LEU A 503 -36.69 -20.74 11.51
C LEU A 503 -35.52 -21.62 11.12
N SER A 504 -34.47 -21.62 11.94
CA SER A 504 -33.32 -22.51 11.84
C SER A 504 -33.20 -23.36 13.08
N VAL A 505 -32.77 -24.61 12.92
CA VAL A 505 -32.58 -25.57 14.01
C VAL A 505 -31.29 -26.38 13.81
N THR A 506 -30.63 -26.67 14.93
CA THR A 506 -29.45 -27.53 14.99
C THR A 506 -29.67 -28.62 16.04
N PHE A 507 -29.30 -29.85 15.68
CA PHE A 507 -29.39 -31.04 16.52
C PHE A 507 -27.99 -31.51 16.88
N SER A 508 -27.74 -31.82 18.15
CA SER A 508 -26.41 -32.24 18.61
C SER A 508 -26.46 -33.34 19.67
N GLU A 509 -25.48 -34.25 19.62
CA GLU A 509 -25.22 -35.26 20.65
C GLU A 509 -23.83 -35.01 21.22
N LYS A 510 -23.67 -34.91 22.55
CA LYS A 510 -22.40 -34.59 23.23
C LYS A 510 -21.68 -33.33 22.68
N GLY A 511 -22.40 -32.43 22.01
CA GLY A 511 -21.86 -31.23 21.34
C GLY A 511 -21.41 -31.44 19.88
N ALA A 512 -21.39 -32.68 19.37
CA ALA A 512 -21.21 -32.95 17.95
C ALA A 512 -22.51 -32.68 17.17
N LEU A 513 -22.43 -32.01 16.02
CA LEU A 513 -23.57 -31.72 15.15
C LEU A 513 -24.01 -33.00 14.43
N ILE A 514 -25.28 -33.39 14.59
CA ILE A 514 -25.87 -34.59 13.95
C ILE A 514 -26.91 -34.23 12.85
N GLY A 515 -27.21 -32.94 12.71
CA GLY A 515 -28.03 -32.39 11.63
C GLY A 515 -28.43 -30.94 11.86
N ASP A 516 -28.76 -30.23 10.79
CA ASP A 516 -29.26 -28.86 10.79
C ASP A 516 -30.31 -28.65 9.70
N ALA A 517 -31.22 -27.69 9.90
CA ALA A 517 -32.22 -27.31 8.92
C ALA A 517 -32.59 -25.82 9.04
N ARG A 518 -33.13 -25.26 7.95
CA ARG A 518 -33.81 -23.95 7.93
C ARG A 518 -35.04 -24.03 7.05
N GLN A 519 -36.15 -23.46 7.51
CA GLN A 519 -37.41 -23.38 6.77
C GLN A 519 -37.87 -21.91 6.73
N MET A 520 -38.32 -21.46 5.56
CA MET A 520 -39.07 -20.22 5.43
C MET A 520 -40.54 -20.48 5.82
N TYR A 521 -41.16 -19.55 6.53
CA TYR A 521 -42.57 -19.66 6.90
C TYR A 521 -43.27 -18.29 6.80
N THR A 522 -44.54 -18.31 6.41
CA THR A 522 -45.38 -17.10 6.31
C THR A 522 -46.22 -16.98 7.56
N ARG A 523 -46.24 -15.77 8.13
CA ARG A 523 -46.96 -15.46 9.37
C ARG A 523 -48.19 -14.65 9.05
N THR A 524 -49.28 -14.93 9.73
CA THR A 524 -50.56 -14.23 9.59
C THR A 524 -50.99 -13.68 10.94
N ASN A 525 -51.81 -12.62 10.93
CA ASN A 525 -52.34 -12.05 12.16
C ASN A 525 -53.79 -11.60 11.95
N PRO A 526 -54.78 -12.29 12.54
CA PRO A 526 -56.18 -11.85 12.50
C PRO A 526 -56.48 -10.71 13.48
N ASN A 527 -55.55 -10.37 14.40
CA ASN A 527 -55.70 -9.26 15.32
C ASN A 527 -55.35 -7.93 14.64
N LYS A 528 -56.13 -6.88 14.93
CA LYS A 528 -55.77 -5.51 14.55
C LYS A 528 -54.64 -5.01 15.45
N VAL A 529 -53.51 -4.62 14.88
CA VAL A 529 -52.32 -4.19 15.62
C VAL A 529 -52.14 -2.68 15.48
N GLY A 530 -51.99 -1.97 16.59
CA GLY A 530 -51.54 -0.58 16.62
C GLY A 530 -50.04 -0.53 16.82
N VAL A 531 -49.30 0.04 15.86
CA VAL A 531 -47.89 0.39 16.01
C VAL A 531 -47.79 1.84 16.48
N VAL A 532 -47.12 2.07 17.61
CA VAL A 532 -46.95 3.41 18.19
C VAL A 532 -46.13 4.29 17.25
N ALA A 533 -46.71 5.40 16.82
CA ALA A 533 -46.17 6.27 15.77
C ALA A 533 -45.20 7.35 16.29
N LYS A 534 -45.23 7.63 17.61
CA LYS A 534 -44.51 8.72 18.29
C LYS A 534 -44.01 8.24 19.64
N ASP A 535 -42.81 8.67 20.03
CA ASP A 535 -42.26 8.42 21.37
C ASP A 535 -43.07 9.13 22.47
N ASP A 536 -42.91 8.69 23.72
CA ASP A 536 -43.71 9.16 24.87
C ASP A 536 -45.24 9.17 24.60
N THR A 537 -45.74 8.08 24.02
CA THR A 537 -47.16 7.84 23.82
C THR A 537 -47.82 7.32 25.09
N ASP A 538 -48.58 8.19 25.75
CA ASP A 538 -49.34 7.85 26.95
C ASP A 538 -50.42 6.80 26.67
N VAL A 539 -50.39 5.73 27.47
CA VAL A 539 -51.51 4.82 27.67
C VAL A 539 -52.32 5.31 28.86
N THR A 540 -53.61 5.56 28.68
CA THR A 540 -54.47 6.20 29.70
C THR A 540 -55.54 5.24 30.25
N LYS A 541 -56.07 5.57 31.44
CA LYS A 541 -57.18 4.84 32.10
C LYS A 541 -58.55 5.19 31.52
N LYS A 542 -58.65 6.29 30.78
CA LYS A 542 -59.89 6.81 30.18
C LYS A 542 -59.63 7.43 28.81
N ASP A 543 -60.64 7.32 27.94
CA ASP A 543 -60.74 7.91 26.60
C ASP A 543 -61.12 9.41 26.63
N THR A 544 -60.38 10.22 27.39
CA THR A 544 -60.67 11.67 27.50
C THR A 544 -59.42 12.51 27.65
N TRP A 545 -59.46 13.73 27.10
CA TRP A 545 -58.47 14.77 27.34
C TRP A 545 -58.47 15.29 28.78
N PHE A 546 -59.62 15.24 29.47
CA PHE A 546 -59.80 15.84 30.79
C PHE A 546 -59.58 14.82 31.92
N PHE A 547 -58.43 14.92 32.60
CA PHE A 547 -57.95 13.97 33.61
C PHE A 547 -57.97 12.48 33.18
N PRO A 548 -57.30 12.10 32.06
CA PRO A 548 -57.25 10.72 31.57
C PRO A 548 -56.72 9.68 32.56
N GLY A 549 -55.75 10.08 33.40
CA GLY A 549 -55.00 9.19 34.28
C GLY A 549 -54.02 8.29 33.50
N LYS A 550 -52.72 8.52 33.65
CA LYS A 550 -51.67 7.75 32.96
C LYS A 550 -51.54 6.33 33.54
N ILE A 551 -51.21 5.36 32.69
CA ILE A 551 -50.86 3.97 33.04
C ILE A 551 -49.37 3.74 32.78
N THR A 552 -48.92 4.03 31.55
CA THR A 552 -47.51 3.94 31.11
C THR A 552 -47.27 4.93 29.95
N THR A 553 -46.02 5.15 29.58
CA THR A 553 -45.67 5.52 28.19
C THR A 553 -45.42 4.26 27.36
N LEU A 554 -45.48 4.42 26.04
CA LEU A 554 -44.91 3.54 25.02
C LEU A 554 -44.11 4.38 24.03
N ASN A 555 -43.07 3.80 23.43
CA ASN A 555 -42.18 4.44 22.47
C ASN A 555 -42.47 4.04 21.02
N ARG A 556 -41.90 4.77 20.07
CA ARG A 556 -42.17 4.59 18.65
C ARG A 556 -41.72 3.20 18.17
N GLY A 557 -42.62 2.50 17.49
CA GLY A 557 -42.41 1.14 17.01
C GLY A 557 -42.86 0.04 17.98
N GLU A 558 -43.20 0.36 19.24
CA GLU A 558 -43.87 -0.60 20.11
C GLU A 558 -45.26 -0.95 19.58
N LYS A 559 -45.68 -2.20 19.79
CA LYS A 559 -46.93 -2.74 19.24
C LYS A 559 -47.93 -3.05 20.33
N VAL A 560 -49.20 -2.71 20.09
CA VAL A 560 -50.35 -3.01 20.95
C VAL A 560 -51.48 -3.64 20.13
N LEU A 561 -52.38 -4.36 20.78
CA LEU A 561 -53.58 -4.91 20.14
C LEU A 561 -54.74 -3.94 20.29
N ILE A 562 -55.47 -3.68 19.21
CA ILE A 562 -56.70 -2.89 19.25
C ILE A 562 -57.85 -3.81 19.68
N ILE A 563 -58.53 -3.46 20.78
CA ILE A 563 -59.74 -4.15 21.23
C ILE A 563 -60.97 -3.46 20.61
N GLU A 564 -61.01 -2.14 20.66
CA GLU A 564 -62.19 -1.33 20.34
C GLU A 564 -61.76 0.05 19.81
N ALA A 565 -62.55 0.63 18.90
CA ALA A 565 -62.40 2.01 18.46
C ALA A 565 -63.50 2.86 19.09
N LYS A 566 -63.13 3.93 19.80
CA LYS A 566 -64.02 4.72 20.65
C LYS A 566 -63.76 6.22 20.46
N GLY A 567 -64.36 6.79 19.41
CA GLY A 567 -64.10 8.17 18.98
C GLY A 567 -62.63 8.36 18.58
N ASP A 568 -62.00 9.42 19.09
CA ASP A 568 -60.58 9.74 18.85
C ASP A 568 -59.58 8.77 19.54
N TYR A 569 -60.06 7.77 20.30
CA TYR A 569 -59.23 6.84 21.07
C TYR A 569 -59.48 5.39 20.65
N TYR A 570 -58.42 4.58 20.69
CA TYR A 570 -58.53 3.13 20.65
C TYR A 570 -58.40 2.58 22.07
N LYS A 571 -59.30 1.66 22.45
CA LYS A 571 -59.05 0.77 23.59
C LYS A 571 -58.03 -0.27 23.15
N VAL A 572 -56.91 -0.35 23.86
CA VAL A 572 -55.80 -1.23 23.53
C VAL A 572 -55.48 -2.18 24.67
N ARG A 573 -54.92 -3.35 24.34
CA ARG A 573 -54.17 -4.17 25.29
C ARG A 573 -52.72 -4.32 24.88
N LYS A 574 -51.88 -4.53 25.87
CA LYS A 574 -50.50 -4.98 25.69
C LYS A 574 -50.49 -6.37 25.06
N SER A 575 -49.40 -6.72 24.38
CA SER A 575 -49.09 -8.11 24.03
C SER A 575 -49.09 -8.99 25.29
N ALA A 576 -49.71 -10.17 25.21
CA ALA A 576 -49.66 -11.19 26.27
C ALA A 576 -48.25 -11.78 26.47
N LEU A 577 -47.34 -11.57 25.51
CA LEU A 577 -45.98 -12.11 25.47
C LEU A 577 -44.89 -11.05 25.64
N SER A 578 -45.24 -9.77 25.85
CA SER A 578 -44.27 -8.71 26.17
C SER A 578 -44.16 -8.41 27.67
N GLY A 579 -43.03 -7.82 28.09
CA GLY A 579 -42.78 -7.41 29.48
C GLY A 579 -43.62 -6.22 29.96
N GLY A 580 -43.48 -5.82 31.23
CA GLY A 580 -44.17 -4.64 31.79
C GLY A 580 -45.51 -4.92 32.47
N SER A 581 -45.90 -4.01 33.37
CA SER A 581 -46.93 -4.22 34.41
C SER A 581 -48.36 -3.80 34.06
N TRP A 582 -48.63 -3.44 32.81
CA TRP A 582 -49.97 -3.03 32.35
C TRP A 582 -50.62 -4.07 31.44
N THR A 583 -51.95 -4.06 31.38
CA THR A 583 -52.78 -5.02 30.63
C THR A 583 -53.60 -4.32 29.54
N GLU A 584 -54.47 -3.38 29.94
CA GLU A 584 -55.33 -2.60 29.05
C GLU A 584 -55.21 -1.08 29.31
N GLY A 585 -55.63 -0.28 28.34
CA GLY A 585 -55.78 1.16 28.46
C GLY A 585 -56.34 1.79 27.18
N PHE A 586 -56.21 3.10 27.05
CA PHE A 586 -56.58 3.84 25.84
C PHE A 586 -55.37 4.60 25.26
N ILE A 587 -55.30 4.71 23.94
CA ILE A 587 -54.32 5.54 23.22
C ILE A 587 -55.08 6.37 22.19
N LYS A 588 -54.71 7.65 22.03
CA LYS A 588 -55.31 8.53 21.01
C LYS A 588 -54.90 8.08 19.60
N GLY A 589 -55.85 8.03 18.67
CA GLY A 589 -55.66 7.46 17.33
C GLY A 589 -54.59 8.14 16.48
N ASP A 590 -54.33 9.44 16.69
CA ASP A 590 -53.24 10.18 16.03
C ASP A 590 -51.83 9.81 16.54
N ARG A 591 -51.71 8.80 17.40
CA ARG A 591 -50.46 8.20 17.87
C ARG A 591 -50.29 6.72 17.49
N LEU A 592 -51.24 6.11 16.77
CA LEU A 592 -51.16 4.72 16.30
C LEU A 592 -51.26 4.64 14.77
N ASN A 593 -50.33 3.91 14.17
CA ASN A 593 -50.47 3.39 12.80
C ASN A 593 -51.11 2.01 12.90
N LEU A 594 -52.25 1.77 12.27
CA LEU A 594 -52.89 0.46 12.25
C LEU A 594 -52.24 -0.48 11.23
N GLN A 595 -52.15 -1.75 11.59
CA GLN A 595 -51.75 -2.91 10.79
C GLN A 595 -52.83 -4.01 10.92
#